data_AF-A0A0D8ZM72-F1
#
_entry.id   AF-A0A0D8ZM72-F1
#
_cell.length_a   1.000
_cell.length_b   1.000
_cell.length_c   1.000
_cell.angle_alpha   90.00
_cell.angle_beta   90.00
_cell.angle_gamma   90.00
#
_symmetry.space_group_name_H-M   'P 1'
#
loop_
_entity.id
_entity.type
_entity.pdbx_description
1 polymer ?
#
loop_
_entity_poly.entity_id
_entity_poly.type
_entity_poly.pdbx_seq_one_letter_code
_entity_poly.pdbx_strand_id
1 'polypeptide(L)'
;MSQNLHSTTVAALDELHTLIRLQQLLEIALEQLQRADLVPEERRTRTVLLIMSYLEQVKSCLENIEVELAEIRTFTPSLNNSLGGAA
;
A
#
# COMPACT_ATOMS: atom_id res chain seq x y z
N MET A 1 -12.91 -15.91 16.05
CA MET A 1 -12.01 -14.74 16.25
C MET A 1 -10.65 -14.91 15.57
N SER A 2 -9.96 -16.07 15.68
CA SER A 2 -8.68 -16.31 14.98
C SER A 2 -8.76 -16.18 13.44
N GLN A 3 -9.87 -16.59 12.82
CA GLN A 3 -10.08 -16.45 11.36
C GLN A 3 -10.15 -14.99 10.90
N ASN A 4 -10.72 -14.08 11.71
CA ASN A 4 -10.83 -12.66 11.35
C ASN A 4 -9.44 -12.00 11.37
N LEU A 5 -8.63 -12.28 12.40
CA LEU A 5 -7.27 -11.76 12.48
C LEU A 5 -6.39 -12.26 11.33
N HIS A 6 -6.51 -13.54 10.96
CA HIS A 6 -5.78 -14.11 9.83
C HIS A 6 -6.19 -13.43 8.50
N SER A 7 -7.50 -13.26 8.28
CA SER A 7 -8.01 -12.57 7.09
C SER A 7 -7.54 -11.12 6.98
N THR A 8 -7.64 -10.34 8.06
CA THR A 8 -7.17 -8.94 8.09
C THR A 8 -5.66 -8.84 7.89
N THR A 9 -4.88 -9.77 8.44
CA THR A 9 -3.42 -9.79 8.26
C THR A 9 -3.03 -10.09 6.81
N VAL A 10 -3.74 -11.01 6.14
CA VAL A 10 -3.50 -11.31 4.72
C VAL A 10 -3.84 -10.10 3.85
N ALA A 11 -4.97 -9.43 4.12
CA ALA A 11 -5.38 -8.23 3.38
C ALA A 11 -4.33 -7.10 3.51
N ALA A 12 -3.79 -6.87 4.71
CA ALA A 12 -2.70 -5.92 4.94
C ALA A 12 -1.41 -6.27 4.19
N LEU A 13 -1.09 -7.55 4.05
CA LEU A 13 0.06 -7.98 3.26
C LEU A 13 -0.17 -7.78 1.76
N ASP A 14 -1.39 -8.01 1.27
CA ASP A 14 -1.76 -7.77 -0.13
C ASP A 14 -1.71 -6.27 -0.48
N GLU A 15 -2.17 -5.40 0.41
CA GLU A 15 -2.05 -3.95 0.25
C GLU A 15 -0.60 -3.48 0.28
N LEU A 16 0.22 -4.02 1.18
CA LEU A 16 1.67 -3.75 1.21
C LEU A 16 2.36 -4.19 -0.08
N HIS A 17 2.02 -5.36 -0.61
CA HIS A 17 2.55 -5.84 -1.88
C HIS A 17 2.12 -4.93 -3.05
N THR A 18 0.88 -4.45 -3.03
CA THR A 18 0.36 -3.49 -4.01
C THR A 18 1.12 -2.17 -3.94
N LEU A 19 1.43 -1.65 -2.74
CA LEU A 19 2.26 -0.45 -2.57
C LEU A 19 3.67 -0.61 -3.15
N ILE A 20 4.34 -1.73 -2.88
CA ILE A 20 5.67 -2.02 -3.44
C ILE A 20 5.61 -1.99 -4.97
N ARG A 21 4.56 -2.56 -5.55
CA ARG A 21 4.38 -2.57 -7.01
C ARG A 21 4.13 -1.17 -7.57
N LEU A 22 3.28 -0.38 -6.92
CA LEU A 22 2.99 1.01 -7.32
C LEU A 22 4.24 1.89 -7.24
N GLN A 23 5.10 1.69 -6.22
CA GLN A 23 6.37 2.39 -6.10
C GLN A 23 7.28 2.12 -7.31
N GLN A 24 7.43 0.85 -7.72
CA GLN A 24 8.21 0.51 -8.91
C GLN A 24 7.67 1.16 -10.18
N LEU A 25 6.35 1.21 -10.34
CA LEU A 25 5.70 1.83 -11.49
C LEU A 25 5.89 3.36 -11.50
N LEU A 26 5.83 4.00 -10.33
CA LEU A 26 6.12 5.42 -10.16
C LEU A 26 7.57 5.75 -10.53
N GLU A 27 8.53 4.96 -10.07
CA GLU A 27 9.96 5.13 -10.41
C GLU A 27 10.16 5.09 -11.93
N ILE A 28 9.59 4.08 -12.60
CA ILE A 28 9.65 3.95 -14.06
C ILE A 28 9.01 5.16 -14.76
N ALA A 29 7.81 5.59 -14.32
CA ALA A 29 7.10 6.69 -14.94
C ALA A 29 7.83 8.04 -14.75
N LEU A 30 8.46 8.25 -13.59
CA LEU A 30 9.28 9.42 -13.32
C LEU A 30 10.55 9.44 -14.17
N GLU A 31 11.22 8.30 -14.35
CA GLU A 31 12.36 8.20 -15.27
C GLU A 31 11.96 8.54 -16.71
N GLN A 32 10.79 8.05 -17.15
CA GLN A 32 10.26 8.37 -18.49
C GLN A 32 9.95 9.86 -18.63
N LEU A 33 9.42 10.49 -17.58
CA LEU A 33 9.11 11.92 -17.56
C LEU A 33 10.40 12.77 -17.60
N GLN A 34 11.45 12.36 -16.89
CA GLN A 34 12.75 13.06 -16.91
C GLN A 34 13.43 12.98 -18.28
N ARG A 35 13.27 11.85 -18.98
CA ARG A 35 13.77 11.69 -20.35
C ARG A 35 12.84 12.33 -21.39
N ALA A 36 11.79 13.03 -20.96
CA ALA A 36 10.71 13.44 -21.84
C ALA A 36 11.04 14.67 -22.73
N ASP A 37 12.15 15.36 -22.49
CA ASP A 37 12.53 16.56 -23.27
C ASP A 37 12.76 16.27 -24.77
N LEU A 38 12.86 15.00 -25.16
CA LEU A 38 13.04 14.54 -26.55
C LEU A 38 11.79 13.87 -27.15
N VAL A 39 10.65 13.86 -26.47
CA VAL A 39 9.43 13.15 -26.92
C VAL A 39 8.22 14.09 -27.08
N PRO A 40 7.23 13.70 -27.90
CA PRO A 40 6.03 14.49 -28.13
C PRO A 40 5.30 14.86 -26.82
N GLU A 41 4.74 16.06 -26.78
CA GLU A 41 3.99 16.60 -25.64
C GLU A 41 2.86 15.68 -25.17
N GLU A 42 2.19 15.00 -26.11
CA GLU A 42 1.15 14.00 -25.82
C GLU A 42 1.68 12.83 -24.95
N ARG A 43 2.92 12.38 -25.22
CA ARG A 43 3.55 11.31 -24.43
C ARG A 43 3.86 11.81 -23.02
N ARG A 44 4.37 13.05 -22.90
CA ARG A 44 4.64 13.69 -21.61
C ARG A 44 3.35 13.80 -20.78
N THR A 45 2.28 14.33 -21.37
CA THR A 45 0.97 14.45 -20.71
C THR A 45 0.45 13.10 -20.25
N ARG A 46 0.56 12.06 -21.08
CA ARG A 46 0.16 10.70 -20.71
C ARG A 46 0.98 10.15 -19.53
N THR A 47 2.29 10.38 -19.50
CA THR A 47 3.14 9.97 -18.38
C THR A 47 2.77 10.69 -17.09
N VAL A 48 2.46 11.99 -17.15
CA VAL A 48 1.97 12.75 -15.98
C VAL A 48 0.65 12.17 -15.45
N LEU A 49 -0.30 11.85 -16.33
CA LEU A 49 -1.57 11.23 -15.93
C LEU A 49 -1.38 9.86 -15.29
N LEU A 50 -0.45 9.04 -15.78
CA LEU A 50 -0.10 7.76 -15.17
C LEU A 50 0.48 7.96 -13.76
N ILE A 51 1.40 8.91 -13.59
CA ILE A 51 1.96 9.24 -12.27
C ILE A 51 0.85 9.65 -11.31
N MET A 52 -0.05 10.55 -11.71
CA MET A 52 -1.19 10.96 -10.88
C MET A 52 -2.06 9.78 -10.47
N SER A 53 -2.39 8.88 -11.41
CA SER A 53 -3.18 7.69 -11.14
C SER A 53 -2.49 6.72 -10.17
N TYR A 54 -1.17 6.55 -10.28
CA TYR A 54 -0.43 5.73 -9.32
C TYR A 54 -0.36 6.36 -7.93
N LEU A 55 -0.21 7.68 -7.83
CA LEU A 55 -0.22 8.38 -6.54
C LEU A 55 -1.59 8.29 -5.84
N GLU A 56 -2.68 8.36 -6.60
CA GLU A 56 -4.03 8.15 -6.07
C GLU A 56 -4.23 6.73 -5.53
N GLN A 57 -3.73 5.72 -6.24
CA GLN A 57 -3.74 4.33 -5.77
C GLN A 57 -2.88 4.14 -4.53
N VAL A 58 -1.67 4.73 -4.48
CA VAL A 58 -0.80 4.68 -3.29
C VAL A 58 -1.51 5.24 -2.07
N LYS A 59 -2.21 6.37 -2.23
CA LYS A 59 -2.98 6.97 -1.15
C LYS A 59 -4.05 6.00 -0.62
N SER A 60 -4.82 5.39 -1.53
CA SER A 60 -5.85 4.42 -1.14
C SER A 60 -5.27 3.20 -0.42
N CYS A 61 -4.16 2.64 -0.91
CA CYS A 61 -3.52 1.48 -0.26
C CYS A 61 -3.00 1.83 1.15
N LEU A 62 -2.43 3.03 1.34
CA LEU A 62 -1.99 3.49 2.66
C LEU A 62 -3.16 3.62 3.64
N GLU A 63 -4.29 4.20 3.20
CA GLU A 63 -5.50 4.30 4.01
C GLU A 63 -6.04 2.92 4.41
N ASN A 64 -6.05 1.94 3.50
CA ASN A 64 -6.47 0.57 3.79
C ASN A 64 -5.55 -0.11 4.82
N ILE A 65 -4.23 -0.01 4.65
CA ILE A 65 -3.26 -0.58 5.60
C ILE A 65 -3.43 0.05 6.99
N GLU A 66 -3.67 1.35 7.09
CA GLU A 66 -3.91 2.01 8.38
C GLU A 66 -5.13 1.44 9.10
N VAL A 67 -6.23 1.19 8.37
CA VAL A 67 -7.44 0.54 8.90
C VAL A 67 -7.14 -0.88 9.37
N GLU A 68 -6.50 -1.70 8.54
CA GLU A 68 -6.21 -3.09 8.87
C GLU A 68 -5.22 -3.22 10.04
N LEU A 69 -4.21 -2.35 10.10
CA LEU A 69 -3.28 -2.29 11.24
C LEU A 69 -4.00 -1.85 12.52
N ALA A 70 -4.96 -0.92 12.45
CA ALA A 70 -5.77 -0.55 13.59
C ALA A 70 -6.59 -1.74 14.09
N GLU A 71 -7.22 -2.50 13.19
CA GLU A 71 -7.94 -3.72 13.53
C GLU A 71 -7.03 -4.76 14.20
N ILE A 72 -5.88 -5.09 13.60
CA ILE A 72 -4.91 -6.04 14.17
C ILE A 72 -4.49 -5.61 15.59
N ARG A 73 -4.23 -4.31 15.79
CA ARG A 73 -3.87 -3.77 17.11
C ARG A 73 -4.97 -3.93 18.14
N THR A 74 -6.25 -3.93 17.77
CA THR A 74 -7.35 -4.19 18.73
C THR A 74 -7.40 -5.64 19.22
N PHE A 75 -6.90 -6.60 18.42
CA PHE A 75 -6.82 -8.01 18.83
C PHE A 75 -5.57 -8.32 19.67
N THR A 76 -4.51 -7.54 19.54
CA THR A 76 -3.21 -7.79 20.21
C THR A 76 -3.26 -7.73 21.77
N PRO A 77 -4.03 -6.82 22.42
CA PRO A 77 -4.19 -6.81 23.87
C PRO A 77 -4.79 -8.10 24.44
N SER A 78 -5.66 -8.78 23.68
CA SER A 78 -6.29 -10.03 24.11
C SER A 78 -5.29 -11.20 24.15
N LEU A 79 -4.28 -11.19 23.27
CA LEU A 79 -3.21 -12.19 23.22
C LEU A 79 -2.22 -12.04 24.37
N ASN A 80 -1.81 -10.80 24.69
CA ASN A 80 -0.93 -10.53 25.84
C ASN A 80 -1.56 -10.94 27.17
N ASN A 81 -2.88 -10.73 27.34
CA ASN A 81 -3.58 -11.18 28.55
C ASN A 81 -3.78 -12.70 28.60
N SER A 82 -3.86 -13.39 27.46
CA SER A 82 -3.94 -14.86 27.41
C SER A 82 -2.59 -15.57 27.61
N LEU A 83 -1.48 -14.88 27.34
CA LEU A 83 -0.11 -15.40 27.49
C LEU A 83 0.55 -15.00 28.82
N GLY A 84 0.00 -14.01 29.53
CA GLY A 84 0.49 -13.53 30.83
C GLY A 84 -0.12 -14.22 32.07
N GLY A 85 -0.87 -15.31 31.89
CA GLY A 85 -1.59 -16.00 32.96
C GLY A 85 -1.05 -17.38 33.30
N ALA A 86 0.21 -17.46 33.74
CA ALA A 86 0.74 -18.59 34.52
C ALA A 86 2.07 -18.19 35.21
N ALA A 87 1.95 -17.44 36.30
CA ALA A 87 2.93 -17.42 37.39
C ALA A 87 2.19 -17.18 38.71
#